data_AF-U3TWS9-F1
#
_entry.id   AF-U3TWS9-F1
#
_cell.length_a   1.000
_cell.length_b   1.000
_cell.length_c   1.000
_cell.angle_alpha   90.00
_cell.angle_beta   90.00
_cell.angle_gamma   90.00
#
_symmetry.space_group_name_H-M   'P 1'
#
loop_
_entity.id
_entity.type
_entity.pdbx_description
1 polymer ?
#
loop_
_entity_poly.entity_id
_entity_poly.type
_entity_poly.pdbx_seq_one_letter_code
_entity_poly.pdbx_strand_id
1 'polypeptide(L)'
;MQKKSLIALLLLSLSSAALAEDVAVNGQQVSLAANKTPINTPANPAAVAQIPAGHKFAVPGSFTVAVAALNSPPLTVFSDDNKTLLGSEVDIARLVADSLGLKLNIVPTSWEDWPLGVASGKYNAAITNVTVTKDRKQLFDFATYRKDSLGFYVKTSSPITSLSKTEDIAGLHIIVGSGTNQEAILLAEGGAHRGNGEERQRAGAANQHRAQRRDQKR
;
A
#
# COMPACT_ATOMS: atom_id res chain seq x y z
N MET A 1 40.66 31.47 54.65
CA MET A 1 41.21 32.18 53.47
C MET A 1 40.60 31.58 52.21
N GLN A 2 39.96 32.43 51.40
CA GLN A 2 39.58 32.32 49.98
C GLN A 2 38.46 31.35 49.51
N LYS A 3 37.32 32.01 49.24
CA LYS A 3 36.15 31.68 48.42
C LYS A 3 36.51 31.31 46.96
N LYS A 4 35.74 30.39 46.35
CA LYS A 4 35.28 30.40 44.93
C LYS A 4 33.98 29.58 44.84
N SER A 5 32.81 30.20 44.94
CA SER A 5 31.96 30.73 43.85
C SER A 5 31.18 29.67 43.07
N LEU A 6 29.85 29.74 43.22
CA LEU A 6 28.81 29.21 42.32
C LEU A 6 29.05 29.64 40.86
N ILE A 7 28.63 28.82 39.89
CA ILE A 7 27.76 29.15 38.73
C ILE A 7 27.73 27.97 37.73
N ALA A 8 26.55 27.78 37.10
CA ALA A 8 26.24 27.07 35.85
C ALA A 8 26.11 25.52 35.91
N LEU A 9 25.12 24.87 35.29
CA LEU A 9 24.20 25.30 34.24
C LEU A 9 22.93 24.42 34.29
N LEU A 10 21.76 25.07 34.41
CA LEU A 10 20.45 24.44 34.23
C LEU A 10 20.22 24.26 32.71
N LEU A 11 20.61 23.13 32.14
CA LEU A 11 20.26 22.77 30.75
C LEU A 11 18.83 22.20 30.75
N LEU A 12 17.85 23.09 30.79
CA LEU A 12 16.48 22.74 30.41
C LEU A 12 16.49 22.43 28.91
N SER A 13 16.19 21.18 28.59
CA SER A 13 16.04 20.66 27.24
C SER A 13 15.12 21.55 26.39
N LEU A 14 15.69 22.33 25.48
CA LEU A 14 14.99 22.74 24.27
C LEU A 14 14.84 21.48 23.40
N SER A 15 13.79 20.71 23.65
CA SER A 15 13.25 19.83 22.63
C SER A 15 12.64 20.76 21.59
N SER A 16 13.39 21.06 20.53
CA SER A 16 12.81 21.69 19.34
C SER A 16 11.66 20.79 18.90
N ALA A 17 10.43 21.29 19.04
CA ALA A 17 9.32 20.73 18.29
C ALA A 17 9.73 20.87 16.83
N ALA A 18 10.02 19.73 16.18
CA ALA A 18 10.17 19.70 14.74
C ALA A 18 8.80 20.10 14.19
N LEU A 19 8.66 21.39 13.82
CA LEU A 19 7.52 21.84 13.05
C LEU A 19 7.61 21.11 11.71
N ALA A 20 6.52 20.47 11.30
CA ALA A 20 6.42 19.84 10.00
C ALA A 20 6.78 20.88 8.94
N GLU A 21 7.91 20.70 8.26
CA GLU A 21 8.30 21.55 7.15
C GLU A 21 7.31 21.34 6.00
N ASP A 22 6.85 22.44 5.40
CA ASP A 22 6.05 22.40 4.18
C ASP A 22 6.90 21.81 3.05
N VAL A 23 6.55 20.60 2.60
CA VAL A 23 7.23 19.93 1.49
C VAL A 23 6.69 20.46 0.17
N ALA A 24 7.55 21.13 -0.61
CA ALA A 24 7.27 21.53 -1.97
C ALA A 24 7.87 20.53 -2.98
N VAL A 25 7.05 20.04 -3.93
CA VAL A 25 7.51 19.25 -5.08
C VAL A 25 7.31 20.10 -6.33
N ASN A 26 8.39 20.39 -7.08
CA ASN A 26 8.38 21.26 -8.27
C ASN A 26 7.74 22.65 -8.03
N GLY A 27 7.92 23.22 -6.84
CA GLY A 27 7.35 24.52 -6.48
C GLY A 27 5.86 24.49 -6.12
N GLN A 28 5.22 23.32 -6.11
CA GLN A 28 3.87 23.13 -5.57
C GLN A 28 3.93 22.58 -4.15
N GLN A 29 3.22 23.24 -3.23
CA GLN A 29 3.07 22.75 -1.87
C GLN A 29 2.26 21.46 -1.87
N VAL A 30 2.81 20.40 -1.27
CA VAL A 30 2.09 19.15 -1.05
C VAL A 30 1.14 19.37 0.13
N SER A 31 -0.17 19.41 -0.16
CA SER A 31 -1.21 19.58 0.86
C SER A 31 -2.22 18.44 0.81
N LEU A 32 -2.54 17.90 1.98
CA LEU A 32 -3.60 16.90 2.15
C LEU A 32 -4.96 17.54 2.46
N ALA A 33 -5.05 18.87 2.58
CA ALA A 33 -6.23 19.55 3.11
C ALA A 33 -7.50 19.22 2.31
N ALA A 34 -7.42 19.21 0.98
CA ALA A 34 -8.54 18.85 0.12
C ALA A 34 -8.99 17.38 0.29
N ASN A 35 -8.05 16.47 0.57
CA ASN A 35 -8.32 15.05 0.74
C ASN A 35 -8.95 14.69 2.10
N LYS A 36 -8.96 15.62 3.06
CA LYS A 36 -9.59 15.42 4.38
C LYS A 36 -11.10 15.52 4.33
N THR A 37 -11.66 16.19 3.33
CA THR A 37 -13.12 16.27 3.15
C THR A 37 -13.60 15.02 2.42
N PRO A 38 -14.42 14.16 3.07
CA PRO A 38 -14.90 12.94 2.44
C PRO A 38 -15.77 13.20 1.21
N ILE A 39 -15.61 12.36 0.18
CA ILE A 39 -16.54 12.27 -0.94
C ILE A 39 -17.59 11.22 -0.62
N ASN A 40 -18.86 11.59 -0.74
CA ASN A 40 -20.00 10.76 -0.36
C ASN A 40 -20.99 10.60 -1.53
N THR A 41 -21.87 9.61 -1.42
CA THR A 41 -22.96 9.37 -2.39
C THR A 41 -24.24 8.95 -1.66
N PRO A 42 -25.45 9.18 -2.20
CA PRO A 42 -26.65 8.61 -1.62
C PRO A 42 -26.66 7.07 -1.74
N ALA A 43 -27.38 6.42 -0.83
CA ALA A 43 -27.64 4.98 -0.94
C ALA A 43 -28.36 4.66 -2.26
N ASN A 44 -28.00 3.52 -2.85
CA ASN A 44 -28.62 2.99 -4.05
C ASN A 44 -29.60 1.87 -3.66
N PRO A 45 -30.93 2.11 -3.72
CA PRO A 45 -31.92 1.11 -3.31
C PRO A 45 -31.82 -0.21 -4.07
N ALA A 46 -31.42 -0.18 -5.35
CA ALA A 46 -31.24 -1.39 -6.14
C ALA A 46 -30.04 -2.20 -5.66
N ALA A 47 -28.93 -1.56 -5.28
CA ALA A 47 -27.77 -2.26 -4.72
C ALA A 47 -28.08 -2.84 -3.33
N VAL A 48 -28.77 -2.07 -2.48
CA VAL A 48 -29.21 -2.51 -1.16
C VAL A 48 -30.12 -3.74 -1.26
N ALA A 49 -31.06 -3.75 -2.21
CA ALA A 49 -31.97 -4.87 -2.44
C ALA A 49 -31.27 -6.16 -2.90
N GLN A 50 -30.04 -6.07 -3.44
CA GLN A 50 -29.25 -7.23 -3.85
C GLN A 50 -28.45 -7.86 -2.70
N ILE A 51 -28.41 -7.22 -1.52
CA ILE A 51 -27.77 -7.81 -0.35
C ILE A 51 -28.62 -9.00 0.12
N PRO A 52 -28.06 -10.24 0.15
CA PRO A 52 -28.84 -11.41 0.54
C PRO A 52 -29.38 -11.27 1.97
N ALA A 53 -30.61 -11.73 2.18
CA ALA A 53 -31.20 -11.79 3.51
C ALA A 53 -30.31 -12.62 4.45
N GLY A 54 -29.97 -12.05 5.61
CA GLY A 54 -29.09 -12.70 6.59
C GLY A 54 -27.59 -12.68 6.23
N HIS A 55 -27.17 -11.92 5.22
CA HIS A 55 -25.76 -11.71 4.92
C HIS A 55 -25.00 -11.23 6.16
N LYS A 56 -23.88 -11.89 6.47
CA LYS A 56 -23.03 -11.58 7.63
C LYS A 56 -21.90 -10.67 7.19
N PHE A 57 -21.98 -9.39 7.53
CA PHE A 57 -20.87 -8.47 7.40
C PHE A 57 -19.79 -8.75 8.46
N ALA A 58 -18.52 -8.48 8.13
CA ALA A 58 -17.41 -8.66 9.07
C ALA A 58 -17.62 -7.85 10.37
N VAL A 59 -18.17 -6.64 10.23
CA VAL A 59 -18.70 -5.85 11.34
C VAL A 59 -20.18 -5.55 11.04
N PRO A 60 -21.13 -5.90 11.93
CA PRO A 60 -22.54 -5.65 11.69
C PRO A 60 -22.85 -4.19 11.32
N GLY A 61 -23.62 -4.00 10.25
CA GLY A 61 -24.01 -2.68 9.75
C GLY A 61 -22.90 -1.85 9.09
N SER A 62 -21.72 -2.44 8.86
CA SER A 62 -20.58 -1.75 8.25
C SER A 62 -20.00 -2.52 7.07
N PHE A 63 -19.62 -1.80 6.02
CA PHE A 63 -18.77 -2.32 4.96
C PHE A 63 -17.32 -2.20 5.40
N THR A 64 -16.75 -3.32 5.83
CA THR A 64 -15.37 -3.38 6.34
C THR A 64 -14.39 -3.66 5.19
N VAL A 65 -13.46 -2.74 4.95
CA VAL A 65 -12.57 -2.78 3.79
C VAL A 65 -11.11 -2.78 4.22
N ALA A 66 -10.36 -3.75 3.72
CA ALA A 66 -8.90 -3.73 3.79
C ALA A 66 -8.34 -2.75 2.76
N VAL A 67 -7.47 -1.86 3.23
CA VAL A 67 -6.73 -0.92 2.39
C VAL A 67 -5.25 -1.02 2.79
N ALA A 68 -4.35 -1.29 1.84
CA ALA A 68 -2.93 -1.40 2.16
C ALA A 68 -2.36 -0.01 2.50
N ALA A 69 -1.74 0.08 3.67
CA ALA A 69 -1.22 1.32 4.23
C ALA A 69 0.19 1.65 3.71
N LEU A 70 0.38 1.64 2.39
CA LEU A 70 1.70 1.76 1.74
C LEU A 70 2.18 3.21 1.57
N ASN A 71 1.39 4.20 2.00
CA ASN A 71 1.68 5.62 1.85
C ASN A 71 2.12 5.97 0.41
N SER A 72 1.31 5.54 -0.55
CA SER A 72 1.55 5.66 -1.99
C SER A 72 0.50 6.59 -2.64
N PRO A 73 0.70 7.92 -2.59
CA PRO A 73 -0.18 8.87 -3.28
C PRO A 73 -0.25 8.60 -4.80
N PRO A 74 -1.41 8.81 -5.44
CA PRO A 74 -2.67 9.32 -4.87
C PRO A 74 -3.58 8.21 -4.30
N LEU A 75 -3.12 6.97 -4.21
CA LEU A 75 -3.94 5.82 -3.82
C LEU A 75 -4.23 5.81 -2.33
N THR A 76 -3.18 5.87 -1.52
CA THR A 76 -3.28 5.91 -0.05
C THR A 76 -2.22 6.81 0.55
N VAL A 77 -2.58 7.56 1.58
CA VAL A 77 -1.66 8.36 2.39
C VAL A 77 -2.24 8.48 3.80
N PHE A 78 -1.41 8.46 4.83
CA PHE A 78 -1.90 8.81 6.16
C PHE A 78 -2.12 10.31 6.26
N SER A 79 -3.20 10.72 6.93
CA SER A 79 -3.40 12.11 7.34
C SER A 79 -2.33 12.54 8.35
N ASP A 80 -2.30 13.82 8.65
CA ASP A 80 -1.48 14.44 9.70
C ASP A 80 -1.63 13.81 11.10
N ASP A 81 -2.73 13.10 11.37
CA ASP A 81 -2.92 12.35 12.61
C ASP A 81 -2.18 11.00 12.66
N ASN A 82 -1.52 10.61 11.55
CA ASN A 82 -0.86 9.31 11.35
C ASN A 82 -1.76 8.09 11.61
N LYS A 83 -3.08 8.25 11.49
CA LYS A 83 -4.07 7.20 11.77
C LYS A 83 -5.09 7.06 10.66
N THR A 84 -5.59 8.18 10.16
CA THR A 84 -6.63 8.22 9.15
C THR A 84 -6.01 8.01 7.78
N LEU A 85 -6.39 6.94 7.09
CA LEU A 85 -6.04 6.78 5.67
C LEU A 85 -6.90 7.69 4.81
N LEU A 86 -6.26 8.38 3.88
CA LEU A 86 -6.84 9.21 2.84
C LEU A 86 -6.40 8.68 1.46
N GLY A 87 -7.06 9.13 0.39
CA GLY A 87 -6.70 8.78 -0.98
C GLY A 87 -7.82 8.06 -1.72
N SER A 88 -7.60 7.82 -3.02
CA SER A 88 -8.66 7.33 -3.91
C SER A 88 -9.21 5.96 -3.52
N GLU A 89 -8.41 5.09 -2.89
CA GLU A 89 -8.88 3.78 -2.44
C GLU A 89 -9.89 3.90 -1.29
N VAL A 90 -9.64 4.82 -0.37
CA VAL A 90 -10.54 5.12 0.75
C VAL A 90 -11.81 5.80 0.24
N ASP A 91 -11.69 6.69 -0.75
CA ASP A 91 -12.84 7.35 -1.36
C ASP A 91 -13.74 6.35 -2.09
N ILE A 92 -13.17 5.43 -2.87
CA ILE A 92 -13.93 4.36 -3.52
C ILE A 92 -14.61 3.47 -2.48
N ALA A 93 -13.90 3.07 -1.43
CA ALA A 93 -14.48 2.28 -0.34
C ALA A 93 -15.68 2.98 0.31
N ARG A 94 -15.58 4.29 0.53
CA ARG A 94 -16.66 5.12 1.07
C ARG A 94 -17.87 5.15 0.15
N LEU A 95 -17.65 5.41 -1.13
CA LEU A 95 -18.72 5.45 -2.13
C LEU A 95 -19.45 4.10 -2.24
N VAL A 96 -18.74 2.99 -2.11
CA VAL A 96 -19.37 1.65 -2.07
C VAL A 96 -20.18 1.47 -0.79
N ALA A 97 -19.62 1.81 0.38
CA ALA A 97 -20.32 1.70 1.66
C ALA A 97 -21.61 2.53 1.68
N ASP A 98 -21.51 3.80 1.28
CA ASP A 98 -22.61 4.75 1.17
C ASP A 98 -23.71 4.22 0.22
N SER A 99 -23.32 3.75 -0.97
CA SER A 99 -24.24 3.15 -1.96
C SER A 99 -24.96 1.92 -1.42
N LEU A 100 -24.32 1.13 -0.55
CA LEU A 100 -24.92 -0.01 0.14
C LEU A 100 -25.70 0.37 1.40
N GLY A 101 -25.77 1.67 1.76
CA GLY A 101 -26.43 2.12 2.98
C GLY A 101 -25.73 1.65 4.26
N LEU A 102 -24.43 1.36 4.20
CA LEU A 102 -23.62 0.85 5.30
C LEU A 102 -22.64 1.91 5.80
N LYS A 103 -22.20 1.77 7.05
CA LYS A 103 -21.08 2.57 7.55
C LYS A 103 -19.78 2.07 6.93
N LEU A 104 -18.88 2.97 6.56
CA LEU A 104 -17.53 2.58 6.17
C LEU A 104 -16.69 2.22 7.40
N ASN A 105 -16.01 1.07 7.35
CA ASN A 105 -14.99 0.69 8.34
C ASN A 105 -13.69 0.33 7.61
N ILE A 106 -12.74 1.27 7.56
CA ILE A 106 -11.43 1.04 6.95
C ILE A 106 -10.52 0.30 7.92
N VAL A 107 -9.90 -0.77 7.45
CA VAL A 107 -8.85 -1.48 8.18
C VAL A 107 -7.53 -1.32 7.41
N PRO A 108 -6.64 -0.42 7.85
CA PRO A 108 -5.27 -0.36 7.35
C PRO A 108 -4.62 -1.74 7.49
N THR A 109 -4.05 -2.27 6.41
CA THR A 109 -3.43 -3.60 6.40
C THR A 109 -2.12 -3.61 5.62
N SER A 110 -1.38 -4.71 5.68
CA SER A 110 -0.20 -4.94 4.84
C SER A 110 -0.62 -5.45 3.45
N TRP A 111 0.28 -5.36 2.47
CA TRP A 111 0.04 -5.92 1.14
C TRP A 111 -0.05 -7.45 1.19
N GLU A 112 0.67 -8.07 2.12
CA GLU A 112 0.78 -9.52 2.25
C GLU A 112 -0.47 -10.13 2.89
N ASP A 113 -1.18 -9.39 3.75
CA ASP A 113 -2.28 -9.91 4.56
C ASP A 113 -3.66 -9.82 3.91
N TRP A 114 -3.86 -8.94 2.91
CA TRP A 114 -5.18 -8.74 2.29
C TRP A 114 -5.80 -10.04 1.74
N PRO A 115 -5.06 -10.96 1.08
CA PRO A 115 -5.70 -12.14 0.47
C PRO A 115 -6.31 -13.05 1.53
N LEU A 116 -5.56 -13.34 2.60
CA LEU A 116 -6.04 -14.19 3.69
C LEU A 116 -7.18 -13.52 4.44
N GLY A 117 -7.07 -12.20 4.69
CA GLY A 117 -8.12 -11.46 5.40
C GLY A 117 -9.45 -11.42 4.65
N VAL A 118 -9.42 -11.29 3.32
CA VAL A 118 -10.64 -11.40 2.51
C VAL A 118 -11.17 -12.84 2.52
N ALA A 119 -10.30 -13.83 2.27
CA ALA A 119 -10.72 -15.24 2.22
C ALA A 119 -11.31 -15.74 3.54
N SER A 120 -10.83 -15.25 4.69
CA SER A 120 -11.32 -15.63 6.01
C SER A 120 -12.58 -14.86 6.44
N GLY A 121 -13.07 -13.91 5.65
CA GLY A 121 -14.17 -13.01 6.02
C GLY A 121 -13.83 -11.98 7.10
N LYS A 122 -12.53 -11.74 7.37
CA LYS A 122 -12.08 -10.66 8.27
C LYS A 122 -12.47 -9.28 7.72
N TYR A 123 -12.57 -9.18 6.40
CA TYR A 123 -13.00 -8.00 5.67
C TYR A 123 -14.09 -8.39 4.67
N ASN A 124 -14.96 -7.45 4.32
CA ASN A 124 -15.94 -7.64 3.24
C ASN A 124 -15.29 -7.52 1.86
N ALA A 125 -14.26 -6.67 1.73
CA ALA A 125 -13.52 -6.47 0.49
C ALA A 125 -12.10 -5.98 0.78
N ALA A 126 -11.22 -6.08 -0.22
CA ALA A 126 -9.97 -5.34 -0.29
C ALA A 126 -10.03 -4.36 -1.46
N ILE A 127 -9.69 -3.10 -1.21
CA ILE A 127 -9.57 -2.07 -2.24
C ILE A 127 -8.14 -1.54 -2.13
N THR A 128 -7.22 -2.21 -2.83
CA THR A 128 -5.78 -1.99 -2.65
C THR A 128 -4.92 -2.27 -3.88
N ASN A 129 -5.15 -1.51 -4.95
CA ASN A 129 -4.36 -1.52 -6.17
C ASN A 129 -4.12 -2.91 -6.81
N VAL A 130 -4.96 -3.91 -6.49
CA VAL A 130 -4.74 -5.30 -6.87
C VAL A 130 -4.97 -5.47 -8.38
N THR A 131 -3.93 -5.86 -9.12
CA THR A 131 -4.09 -6.28 -10.52
C THR A 131 -4.94 -7.54 -10.61
N VAL A 132 -5.92 -7.53 -11.51
CA VAL A 132 -6.75 -8.71 -11.82
C VAL A 132 -5.93 -9.71 -12.65
N THR A 133 -5.72 -10.91 -12.13
CA THR A 133 -5.03 -12.00 -12.82
C THR A 133 -5.91 -13.25 -12.89
N LYS A 134 -5.63 -14.17 -13.82
CA LYS A 134 -6.39 -15.43 -13.92
C LYS A 134 -6.37 -16.22 -12.61
N ASP A 135 -5.20 -16.35 -11.99
CA ASP A 135 -5.03 -17.10 -10.75
C ASP A 135 -5.80 -16.47 -9.59
N ARG A 136 -5.80 -15.14 -9.48
CA ARG A 136 -6.58 -14.45 -8.44
C ARG A 136 -8.08 -14.61 -8.65
N LYS A 137 -8.56 -14.62 -9.90
CA LYS A 137 -9.99 -14.84 -10.22
C LYS A 137 -10.46 -16.25 -9.89
N GLN A 138 -9.57 -17.21 -9.66
CA GLN A 138 -9.94 -18.53 -9.15
C GLN A 138 -10.27 -18.50 -7.64
N LEU A 139 -9.81 -17.47 -6.92
CA LEU A 139 -9.90 -17.37 -5.46
C LEU A 139 -10.81 -16.23 -5.00
N PHE A 140 -10.95 -15.18 -5.80
CA PHE A 140 -11.67 -13.96 -5.42
C PHE A 140 -12.52 -13.43 -6.58
N ASP A 141 -13.64 -12.81 -6.21
CA ASP A 141 -14.43 -11.98 -7.10
C ASP A 141 -13.81 -10.58 -7.23
N PHE A 142 -13.94 -9.97 -8.42
CA PHE A 142 -13.36 -8.67 -8.71
C PHE A 142 -14.38 -7.71 -9.33
N ALA A 143 -14.39 -6.48 -8.82
CA ALA A 143 -14.98 -5.32 -9.48
C ALA A 143 -13.86 -4.34 -9.87
N THR A 144 -13.72 -4.07 -11.16
CA THR A 144 -12.65 -3.20 -11.68
C THR A 144 -13.11 -1.75 -11.77
N TYR A 145 -12.31 -0.82 -11.25
CA TYR A 145 -12.60 0.62 -11.25
C TYR A 145 -11.48 1.46 -11.90
N ARG A 146 -10.39 0.83 -12.33
CA ARG A 146 -9.25 1.48 -12.98
C ARG A 146 -8.67 0.60 -14.09
N LYS A 147 -8.13 1.23 -15.12
CA LYS A 147 -7.26 0.55 -16.09
C LYS A 147 -5.83 0.56 -15.55
N ASP A 148 -5.22 -0.61 -15.47
CA ASP A 148 -3.84 -0.78 -14.99
C ASP A 148 -2.86 -0.75 -16.19
N SER A 149 -1.84 0.10 -16.11
CA SER A 149 -0.76 0.20 -17.09
C SER A 149 0.57 0.11 -16.36
N LEU A 150 1.46 -0.77 -16.82
CA LEU A 150 2.76 -0.98 -16.22
C LEU A 150 3.84 -0.19 -16.95
N GLY A 151 4.81 0.31 -16.20
CA GLY A 151 5.95 1.03 -16.75
C GLY A 151 7.13 1.05 -15.77
N PHE A 152 8.29 1.45 -16.28
CA PHE A 152 9.50 1.63 -15.49
C PHE A 152 9.71 3.10 -15.17
N TYR A 153 10.19 3.36 -13.95
CA TYR A 153 10.64 4.68 -13.55
C TYR A 153 12.14 4.65 -13.31
N VAL A 154 12.82 5.67 -13.81
CA VAL A 154 14.25 5.90 -13.58
C VAL A 154 14.45 7.32 -13.07
N LYS A 155 15.62 7.58 -12.45
CA LYS A 155 16.00 8.95 -12.10
C LYS A 155 16.11 9.80 -13.37
N THR A 156 15.82 11.10 -13.27
CA THR A 156 15.99 12.05 -14.39
C THR A 156 17.44 12.13 -14.88
N SER A 157 18.41 11.86 -14.01
CA SER A 157 19.84 11.77 -14.34
C SER A 157 20.28 10.40 -14.85
N SER A 158 19.37 9.45 -15.01
CA SER A 158 19.69 8.10 -15.49
C SER A 158 20.14 8.14 -16.95
N PRO A 159 21.15 7.33 -17.35
CA PRO A 159 21.50 7.12 -18.76
C PRO A 159 20.44 6.29 -19.51
N ILE A 160 19.51 5.63 -18.81
CA ILE A 160 18.43 4.84 -19.42
C ILE A 160 17.36 5.81 -19.92
N THR A 161 17.25 5.98 -21.23
CA THR A 161 16.30 6.89 -21.88
C THR A 161 15.11 6.18 -22.53
N SER A 162 15.20 4.86 -22.76
CA SER A 162 14.11 4.06 -23.33
C SER A 162 14.23 2.60 -22.91
N LEU A 163 13.07 1.96 -22.66
CA LEU A 163 12.90 0.51 -22.46
C LEU A 163 11.63 0.13 -23.20
N SER A 164 11.77 -0.60 -24.32
CA SER A 164 10.67 -0.83 -25.27
C SER A 164 10.42 -2.32 -25.55
N LYS A 165 11.39 -3.17 -25.24
CA LYS A 165 11.33 -4.63 -25.41
C LYS A 165 11.97 -5.33 -24.21
N THR A 166 11.66 -6.61 -24.04
CA THR A 166 12.11 -7.42 -22.90
C THR A 166 13.64 -7.54 -22.84
N GLU A 167 14.35 -7.51 -23.97
CA GLU A 167 15.82 -7.59 -23.96
C GLU A 167 16.47 -6.33 -23.34
N ASP A 168 15.79 -5.19 -23.38
CA ASP A 168 16.34 -3.93 -22.86
C ASP A 168 16.51 -3.98 -21.33
N ILE A 169 15.80 -4.89 -20.66
CA ILE A 169 15.87 -5.05 -19.21
C ILE A 169 16.89 -6.10 -18.75
N ALA A 170 17.52 -6.82 -19.69
CA ALA A 170 18.50 -7.85 -19.38
C ALA A 170 19.74 -7.23 -18.70
N GLY A 171 20.14 -7.80 -17.56
CA GLY A 171 21.28 -7.31 -16.77
C GLY A 171 21.01 -6.04 -15.96
N LEU A 172 19.82 -5.43 -16.07
CA LEU A 172 19.44 -4.31 -15.22
C LEU A 172 19.08 -4.80 -13.81
N HIS A 173 19.37 -3.95 -12.82
CA HIS A 173 18.89 -4.14 -11.46
C HIS A 173 17.54 -3.44 -11.31
N ILE A 174 16.48 -4.23 -11.21
CA ILE A 174 15.09 -3.74 -11.15
C ILE A 174 14.52 -3.99 -9.77
N ILE A 175 13.96 -2.94 -9.16
CA ILE A 175 13.26 -3.01 -7.88
C ILE A 175 11.77 -3.18 -8.17
N VAL A 176 11.14 -4.14 -7.51
CA VAL A 176 9.71 -4.45 -7.65
C VAL A 176 9.16 -4.92 -6.31
N GLY A 177 7.86 -4.70 -6.07
CA GLY A 177 7.19 -5.18 -4.87
C GLY A 177 6.98 -6.69 -4.92
N SER A 178 7.22 -7.41 -3.82
CA SER A 178 6.99 -8.85 -3.78
C SER A 178 5.50 -9.20 -3.81
N GLY A 179 5.16 -10.34 -4.42
CA GLY A 179 3.79 -10.83 -4.58
C GLY A 179 2.95 -10.01 -5.57
N THR A 180 3.59 -9.10 -6.32
CA THR A 180 2.92 -8.24 -7.30
C THR A 180 2.89 -8.88 -8.68
N ASN A 181 1.98 -8.42 -9.54
CA ASN A 181 1.92 -8.87 -10.92
C ASN A 181 3.18 -8.46 -11.71
N GLN A 182 3.78 -7.32 -11.34
CA GLN A 182 5.03 -6.81 -11.88
C GLN A 182 6.18 -7.77 -11.59
N GLU A 183 6.28 -8.30 -10.36
CA GLU A 183 7.28 -9.31 -10.00
C GLU A 183 7.08 -10.59 -10.82
N ALA A 184 5.84 -11.07 -10.94
CA ALA A 184 5.54 -12.27 -11.73
C ALA A 184 5.96 -12.12 -13.20
N ILE A 185 5.69 -10.96 -13.82
CA ILE A 185 6.13 -10.66 -15.19
C ILE A 185 7.66 -10.67 -15.27
N LEU A 186 8.35 -9.94 -14.40
CA LEU A 186 9.82 -9.86 -14.39
C LEU A 186 10.48 -11.23 -14.13
N LEU A 187 9.87 -12.10 -13.34
CA LEU A 187 10.37 -13.46 -13.11
C LEU A 187 10.17 -14.37 -14.32
N ALA A 188 9.03 -14.24 -15.02
CA ALA A 188 8.78 -14.98 -16.25
C ALA A 188 9.76 -14.57 -17.37
N GLU A 189 10.00 -13.27 -17.51
CA GLU A 189 10.94 -12.72 -18.50
C GLU A 189 12.41 -12.95 -18.11
N GLY A 190 12.77 -12.68 -16.85
CA GLY A 190 14.11 -12.91 -16.33
C GLY A 190 14.50 -14.39 -16.31
N GLY A 191 13.53 -15.30 -16.10
CA GLY A 191 13.72 -16.74 -16.25
C GLY A 191 14.12 -17.15 -17.67
N ALA A 192 13.63 -16.45 -18.69
CA ALA A 192 13.99 -16.68 -20.09
C ALA A 192 15.42 -16.23 -20.44
N HIS A 193 16.00 -15.30 -19.67
CA HIS A 193 17.38 -14.79 -19.88
C HIS A 193 18.43 -15.39 -18.94
N ARG A 194 18.04 -16.20 -17.95
CA ARG A 194 18.90 -16.79 -16.90
C ARG A 194 19.67 -18.05 -17.33
N GLY A 195 20.19 -18.08 -18.55
CA GLY A 195 21.07 -19.15 -19.02
C GLY A 195 22.50 -19.16 -18.41
N ASN A 196 22.93 -18.17 -17.62
CA ASN A 196 24.36 -17.98 -17.31
C ASN A 196 24.74 -17.51 -15.88
N GLY A 197 23.92 -17.67 -14.83
CA GLY A 197 24.27 -17.06 -13.52
C GLY A 197 23.63 -17.62 -12.26
N GLU A 198 23.48 -18.94 -12.16
CA GLU A 198 22.64 -19.57 -11.13
C GLU A 198 23.14 -19.54 -9.67
N GLU A 199 24.39 -19.18 -9.34
CA GLU A 199 24.90 -19.55 -8.01
C GLU A 199 24.63 -18.53 -6.87
N ARG A 200 24.31 -17.26 -7.18
CA ARG A 200 24.26 -16.20 -6.13
C ARG A 200 22.87 -15.85 -5.61
N GLN A 201 21.79 -16.07 -6.37
CA GLN A 201 20.43 -15.71 -5.96
C GLN A 201 19.74 -16.79 -5.12
N ARG A 202 20.06 -18.07 -5.31
CA ARG A 202 19.52 -19.16 -4.47
C ARG A 202 19.97 -19.04 -3.00
N ALA A 203 21.14 -18.46 -2.74
CA ALA A 203 21.63 -18.24 -1.37
C ALA A 203 20.85 -17.16 -0.60
N GLY A 204 20.34 -16.13 -1.28
CA GLY A 204 19.55 -15.05 -0.66
C GLY A 204 18.15 -15.49 -0.23
N ALA A 205 17.43 -16.18 -1.13
CA ALA A 205 16.08 -16.68 -0.86
C ALA A 205 16.07 -17.80 0.20
N ALA A 206 17.06 -18.69 0.19
CA ALA A 206 17.20 -19.74 1.20
C ALA A 206 17.48 -19.18 2.61
N ASN A 207 18.23 -18.08 2.72
CA ASN A 207 18.50 -17.43 4.01
C ASN A 207 17.27 -16.71 4.59
N GLN A 208 16.47 -16.07 3.75
CA GLN A 208 15.22 -15.42 4.21
C GLN A 208 14.20 -16.45 4.69
N HIS A 209 14.07 -17.59 3.99
CA HIS A 209 13.17 -18.65 4.41
C HIS A 209 13.62 -19.37 5.71
N ARG A 210 14.93 -19.41 5.97
CA ARG A 210 15.50 -19.98 7.21
C ARG A 210 15.38 -19.03 8.41
N ALA A 211 15.42 -17.72 8.17
CA ALA A 211 15.17 -16.70 9.19
C ALA A 211 13.70 -16.70 9.64
N GLN A 212 12.76 -16.74 8.69
CA GLN A 212 11.31 -16.78 8.99
C GLN A 212 10.89 -18.04 9.77
N ARG A 213 11.52 -19.20 9.53
CA ARG A 213 11.26 -20.43 10.31
C ARG A 213 11.85 -20.43 11.72
N ARG A 214 12.82 -19.55 12.02
CA ARG A 214 13.39 -19.40 13.37
C ARG A 214 12.55 -18.49 14.25
N ASP A 215 11.92 -17.47 13.66
CA ASP A 215 11.06 -16.55 14.40
C ASP A 215 9.68 -17.13 14.73
N GLN A 216 9.17 -18.09 13.95
CA GLN A 216 7.93 -18.82 14.26
C GLN A 216 8.08 -19.92 15.34
N LYS A 217 9.28 -20.16 15.85
CA LYS A 217 9.56 -21.18 16.90
C LYS A 217 10.02 -20.58 18.23
N ARG A 218 9.82 -19.28 18.44
CA ARG A 218 10.05 -18.61 19.73
C ARG A 218 8.74 -18.10 20.32
#